data_AF-A0A8T5WMV7-F1
#
_entry.id   AF-A0A8T5WMV7-F1
#
_cell.length_a   1.000
_cell.length_b   1.000
_cell.length_c   1.000
_cell.angle_alpha   90.00
_cell.angle_beta   90.00
_cell.angle_gamma   90.00
#
_symmetry.space_group_name_H-M   'P 1'
#
loop_
_entity.id
_entity.type
_entity.pdbx_description
1 polymer ?
#
loop_
_entity_poly.entity_id
_entity_poly.type
_entity_poly.pdbx_seq_one_letter_code
_entity_poly.pdbx_strand_id
1 'polypeptide(L)'
;MYDTLAQGYEELYGEEQRKKLEKVAFVLKGRILDIGAGTGIVARHFPHVVSLDPSLEMLKQAPGEKVLGVAEHLPFKANSFDTVVSLTALHHTDIDQVIGELKRLQAPNMAFSILKKSKKCEEIVSKLKEAFGMEVFEEEKDILLIKEIKH
;
A
#
# COMPACT_ATOMS: atom_id res chain seq x y z
N MET A 1 -11.31 6.49 13.89
CA MET A 1 -11.47 5.02 13.94
C MET A 1 -10.12 4.32 14.11
N TYR A 2 -9.05 4.76 13.43
CA TYR A 2 -7.71 4.19 13.60
C TYR A 2 -6.96 4.65 14.86
N ASP A 3 -7.18 5.87 15.35
CA ASP A 3 -6.47 6.37 16.54
C ASP A 3 -6.75 5.52 17.80
N THR A 4 -7.94 4.91 17.89
CA THR A 4 -8.32 3.96 18.95
C THR A 4 -7.82 2.53 18.70
N LEU A 5 -7.55 2.16 17.44
CA LEU A 5 -7.06 0.83 17.06
C LEU A 5 -5.53 0.74 17.05
N ALA A 6 -4.83 1.88 17.06
CA ALA A 6 -3.38 1.96 17.04
C ALA A 6 -2.75 1.15 18.20
N GLN A 7 -3.41 1.12 19.36
CA GLN A 7 -3.05 0.25 20.48
C GLN A 7 -3.57 -1.18 20.22
N GLY A 8 -2.66 -2.14 20.03
CA GLY A 8 -3.00 -3.54 19.77
C GLY A 8 -3.21 -3.89 18.28
N TYR A 9 -3.03 -2.94 17.35
CA TYR A 9 -3.12 -3.20 15.91
C TYR A 9 -2.17 -4.32 15.48
N GLU A 10 -0.92 -4.28 15.95
CA GLU A 10 0.11 -5.27 15.63
C GLU A 10 -0.25 -6.66 16.18
N GLU A 11 -0.81 -6.74 17.39
CA GLU A 11 -1.27 -8.01 18.00
C GLU A 11 -2.45 -8.62 17.23
N LEU A 12 -3.38 -7.79 16.74
CA LEU A 12 -4.59 -8.24 16.05
C LEU A 12 -4.36 -8.57 14.57
N TYR A 13 -3.54 -7.77 13.87
CA TYR A 13 -3.43 -7.81 12.41
C TYR A 13 -2.00 -8.06 11.89
N GLY A 14 -0.98 -8.06 12.75
CA GLY A 14 0.42 -8.16 12.34
C GLY A 14 0.75 -9.41 11.55
N GLU A 15 0.34 -10.59 12.03
CA GLU A 15 0.57 -11.87 11.32
C GLU A 15 -0.12 -11.92 9.95
N GLU A 16 -1.33 -11.36 9.85
CA GLU A 16 -2.06 -11.32 8.58
C GLU A 16 -1.35 -10.39 7.58
N GLN A 17 -0.91 -9.22 8.02
CA GLN A 17 -0.17 -8.27 7.20
C GLN A 17 1.20 -8.82 6.79
N ARG A 18 1.88 -9.55 7.68
CA ARG A 18 3.15 -10.23 7.40
C ARG A 18 3.01 -11.27 6.28
N LYS A 19 1.96 -12.09 6.31
CA LYS A 19 1.67 -13.06 5.23
C LYS A 19 1.42 -12.37 3.88
N LYS A 20 0.74 -11.23 3.87
CA LYS A 20 0.54 -10.43 2.64
C LYS A 20 1.86 -9.89 2.13
N LEU A 21 2.68 -9.35 3.03
CA LEU A 21 4.01 -8.84 2.71
C LEU A 21 4.90 -9.91 2.08
N GLU A 22 4.94 -11.12 2.63
CA GLU A 22 5.71 -12.24 2.06
C GLU A 22 5.34 -12.53 0.61
N LYS A 23 4.06 -12.41 0.25
CA LYS A 23 3.55 -12.69 -1.10
C LYS A 23 3.91 -11.62 -2.13
N VAL A 24 4.18 -10.39 -1.69
CA VAL A 24 4.55 -9.28 -2.58
C VAL A 24 6.02 -8.88 -2.45
N ALA A 25 6.74 -9.45 -1.48
CA ALA A 25 8.12 -9.12 -1.12
C ALA A 25 9.07 -9.10 -2.33
N PHE A 26 8.89 -10.02 -3.28
CA PHE A 26 9.75 -10.13 -4.46
C PHE A 26 9.71 -8.90 -5.38
N VAL A 27 8.66 -8.08 -5.30
CA VAL A 27 8.46 -6.86 -6.11
C VAL A 27 8.93 -5.60 -5.38
N LEU A 28 9.15 -5.68 -4.07
CA LEU A 28 9.55 -4.55 -3.24
C LEU A 28 11.06 -4.32 -3.34
N LYS A 29 11.46 -3.39 -4.22
CA LYS A 29 12.86 -3.08 -4.52
C LYS A 29 13.07 -1.57 -4.69
N GLY A 30 14.30 -1.10 -4.47
CA GLY A 30 14.67 0.31 -4.59
C GLY A 30 14.03 1.19 -3.50
N ARG A 31 13.66 2.43 -3.84
CA ARG A 31 12.96 3.35 -2.95
C ARG A 31 11.47 3.07 -2.99
N ILE A 32 10.89 2.74 -1.83
CA ILE A 32 9.53 2.23 -1.71
C ILE A 32 8.61 3.29 -1.08
N LEU A 33 7.44 3.51 -1.67
CA LEU A 33 6.34 4.23 -1.03
C LEU A 33 5.31 3.23 -0.50
N ASP A 34 5.05 3.25 0.80
CA ASP A 34 4.00 2.46 1.44
C ASP A 34 2.78 3.36 1.76
N ILE A 35 1.68 3.16 1.03
CA ILE A 35 0.45 3.96 1.14
C ILE A 35 -0.52 3.29 2.13
N GLY A 36 -0.93 4.02 3.16
CA GLY A 36 -1.70 3.46 4.27
C GLY A 36 -0.83 2.53 5.12
N ALA A 37 0.40 2.97 5.41
CA ALA A 37 1.44 2.17 6.02
C ALA A 37 1.13 1.70 7.44
N GLY A 38 0.16 2.34 8.12
CA GLY A 38 -0.20 2.04 9.50
C GLY A 38 1.02 2.11 10.43
N THR A 39 1.28 1.02 11.15
CA THR A 39 2.42 0.88 12.07
C THR A 39 3.74 0.52 11.37
N GLY A 40 3.78 0.57 10.03
CA GLY A 40 4.97 0.45 9.20
C GLY A 40 5.47 -0.98 8.99
N ILE A 41 4.58 -1.95 8.76
CA ILE A 41 4.97 -3.35 8.57
C ILE A 41 6.00 -3.52 7.43
N VAL A 42 5.84 -2.79 6.32
CA VAL A 42 6.79 -2.80 5.21
C VAL A 42 8.12 -2.18 5.63
N ALA A 43 8.09 -1.01 6.28
CA ALA A 43 9.29 -0.31 6.76
C ALA A 43 10.09 -1.07 7.81
N ARG A 44 9.49 -2.04 8.51
CA ARG A 44 10.18 -2.94 9.45
C ARG A 44 10.99 -4.04 8.75
N HIS A 45 10.63 -4.41 7.52
CA HIS A 45 11.21 -5.55 6.81
C HIS A 45 12.03 -5.14 5.58
N PHE A 46 11.81 -3.93 5.05
CA PHE A 46 12.48 -3.41 3.87
C PHE A 46 13.18 -2.08 4.16
N PRO A 47 14.39 -1.87 3.64
CA PRO A 47 15.05 -0.58 3.71
C PRO A 47 14.42 0.43 2.73
N HIS A 48 14.74 1.72 2.90
CA HIS A 48 14.35 2.79 1.98
C HIS A 48 12.84 2.94 1.74
N VAL A 49 12.04 2.62 2.76
CA VAL A 49 10.59 2.78 2.75
C VAL A 49 10.21 4.17 3.28
N VAL A 50 9.30 4.83 2.57
CA VAL A 50 8.58 6.01 3.01
C VAL A 50 7.17 5.59 3.38
N SER A 51 6.84 5.64 4.67
CA SER A 51 5.51 5.30 5.18
C SER A 51 4.59 6.52 5.10
N LEU A 52 3.52 6.43 4.31
CA LEU A 52 2.47 7.43 4.21
C LEU A 52 1.18 6.91 4.84
N ASP A 53 0.61 7.66 5.77
CA ASP A 53 -0.67 7.33 6.41
C ASP A 53 -1.35 8.62 6.90
N PRO A 54 -2.70 8.72 6.87
CA PRO A 54 -3.40 9.88 7.41
C PRO A 54 -3.45 9.92 8.95
N SER A 55 -3.18 8.80 9.64
CA SER A 55 -3.15 8.77 11.10
C SER A 55 -1.75 9.02 11.65
N LEU A 56 -1.58 10.16 12.32
CA LEU A 56 -0.35 10.49 13.02
C LEU A 56 -0.02 9.44 14.11
N GLU A 57 -1.02 8.91 14.80
CA GLU A 57 -0.81 7.90 15.86
C GLU A 57 -0.28 6.57 15.32
N MET A 58 -0.74 6.16 14.14
CA MET A 58 -0.19 4.98 13.44
C MET A 58 1.25 5.25 12.99
N LEU A 59 1.50 6.40 12.35
CA LEU A 59 2.84 6.79 11.90
C LEU A 59 3.85 6.87 13.03
N LYS A 60 3.46 7.32 14.24
CA LYS A 60 4.38 7.33 15.39
C LYS A 60 4.99 5.96 15.68
N GLN A 61 4.30 4.88 15.34
CA GLN A 61 4.79 3.51 15.52
C GLN A 61 5.67 3.05 14.36
N ALA A 62 5.50 3.60 13.16
CA ALA A 62 6.29 3.22 11.99
C ALA A 62 7.77 3.66 12.12
N PRO A 63 8.74 2.79 11.82
CA PRO A 63 10.15 3.16 11.79
C PRO A 63 10.47 4.01 10.54
N GLY A 64 11.62 4.69 10.56
CA GLY A 64 12.16 5.34 9.36
C GLY A 64 11.42 6.60 8.90
N GLU A 65 11.47 6.84 7.59
CA GLU A 65 10.93 8.03 6.91
C GLU A 65 9.40 7.96 6.85
N LYS A 66 8.74 9.03 7.29
CA LYS A 66 7.29 9.08 7.48
C LYS A 66 6.71 10.36 6.92
N VAL A 67 5.52 10.25 6.33
CA VAL A 67 4.79 11.38 5.76
C VAL A 67 3.33 11.29 6.18
N LEU A 68 2.86 12.30 6.91
CA LEU A 68 1.44 12.46 7.18
C LEU A 68 0.76 12.95 5.90
N GLY A 69 -0.14 12.13 5.34
CA GLY A 69 -0.76 12.42 4.06
C GLY A 69 -1.83 11.41 3.67
N VAL A 70 -2.52 11.69 2.57
CA VAL A 70 -3.59 10.85 2.03
C VAL A 70 -3.20 10.32 0.65
N ALA A 71 -3.75 9.18 0.25
CA ALA A 71 -3.41 8.52 -1.00
C ALA A 71 -3.87 9.33 -2.23
N GLU A 72 -4.92 10.13 -2.07
CA GLU A 72 -5.53 10.99 -3.08
C GLU A 72 -4.67 12.23 -3.41
N HIS A 73 -3.69 12.56 -2.55
CA HIS A 73 -2.81 13.71 -2.74
C HIS A 73 -1.41 13.41 -2.18
N LEU A 74 -0.58 12.78 -3.01
CA LEU A 74 0.75 12.32 -2.64
C LEU A 74 1.75 13.49 -2.73
N PRO A 75 2.40 13.90 -1.63
CA PRO A 75 3.29 15.07 -1.58
C PRO A 75 4.70 14.76 -2.12
N PHE A 76 4.79 14.04 -3.23
CA PHE A 76 6.03 13.56 -3.82
C PHE A 76 6.12 13.95 -5.29
N LYS A 77 7.34 14.09 -5.80
CA LYS A 77 7.57 14.37 -7.24
C LYS A 77 7.40 13.08 -8.06
N ALA A 78 7.14 13.23 -9.36
CA ALA A 78 7.19 12.11 -10.30
C ALA A 78 8.57 11.41 -10.25
N ASN A 79 8.61 10.11 -10.55
CA ASN A 79 9.83 9.29 -10.58
C ASN A 79 10.64 9.28 -9.28
N SER A 80 9.98 9.48 -8.13
CA SER A 80 10.65 9.49 -6.82
C SER A 80 10.72 8.11 -6.15
N PHE A 81 10.05 7.10 -6.71
CA PHE A 81 9.94 5.76 -6.14
C PHE A 81 10.08 4.70 -7.22
N ASP A 82 10.75 3.61 -6.86
CA ASP A 82 10.91 2.42 -7.69
C ASP A 82 9.76 1.43 -7.49
N THR A 83 9.17 1.41 -6.29
CA THR A 83 8.01 0.58 -5.97
C THR A 83 6.98 1.38 -5.16
N VAL A 84 5.70 1.20 -5.48
CA VAL A 84 4.59 1.63 -4.62
C VAL A 84 3.86 0.41 -4.08
N VAL A 85 3.63 0.37 -2.77
CA VAL A 85 2.92 -0.72 -2.10
C VAL A 85 1.77 -0.16 -1.25
N SER A 86 0.70 -0.94 -1.11
CA SER A 86 -0.37 -0.66 -0.14
C SER A 86 -1.00 -1.96 0.32
N LEU A 87 -0.92 -2.24 1.62
CA LEU A 87 -1.46 -3.46 2.19
C LEU A 87 -2.79 -3.20 2.90
N THR A 88 -3.90 -3.49 2.22
CA THR A 88 -5.25 -3.47 2.80
C THR A 88 -5.65 -2.06 3.29
N ALA A 89 -5.32 -1.01 2.52
CA ALA A 89 -5.67 0.38 2.86
C ALA A 89 -6.50 1.12 1.79
N LEU A 90 -6.28 0.86 0.49
CA LEU A 90 -6.91 1.62 -0.61
C LEU A 90 -8.44 1.51 -0.69
N HIS A 91 -9.07 0.59 0.06
CA HIS A 91 -10.53 0.52 0.10
C HIS A 91 -11.18 1.65 0.92
N HIS A 92 -10.39 2.45 1.64
CA HIS A 92 -10.85 3.65 2.33
C HIS A 92 -10.80 4.91 1.47
N THR A 93 -10.22 4.86 0.28
CA THR A 93 -9.89 6.04 -0.53
C THR A 93 -10.85 6.25 -1.69
N ASP A 94 -10.71 7.38 -2.38
CA ASP A 94 -11.19 7.58 -3.75
C ASP A 94 -10.19 6.98 -4.73
N ILE A 95 -10.55 5.86 -5.35
CA ILE A 95 -9.63 5.12 -6.20
C ILE A 95 -9.28 5.84 -7.49
N ASP A 96 -10.17 6.70 -8.02
CA ASP A 96 -9.89 7.42 -9.26
C ASP A 96 -8.82 8.49 -9.05
N GLN A 97 -8.88 9.19 -7.90
CA GLN A 97 -7.85 10.14 -7.50
C GLN A 97 -6.51 9.45 -7.23
N VAL A 98 -6.54 8.31 -6.51
CA VAL A 98 -5.34 7.51 -6.27
C VAL A 98 -4.70 7.05 -7.58
N ILE A 99 -5.48 6.58 -8.55
CA ILE A 99 -4.96 6.19 -9.87
C ILE A 99 -4.29 7.38 -10.57
N GLY A 100 -4.86 8.59 -10.48
CA GLY A 100 -4.24 9.81 -10.99
C GLY A 100 -2.87 10.07 -10.39
N GLU A 101 -2.76 9.96 -9.06
CA GLU A 101 -1.50 10.15 -8.34
C GLU A 101 -0.47 9.05 -8.63
N LEU A 102 -0.89 7.79 -8.74
CA LEU A 102 -0.02 6.67 -9.13
C LEU A 102 0.50 6.84 -10.56
N LYS A 103 -0.34 7.29 -11.49
CA LYS A 103 0.08 7.64 -12.87
C LYS A 103 1.05 8.80 -12.88
N ARG A 104 0.87 9.82 -12.03
CA ARG A 104 1.80 10.95 -11.90
C ARG A 104 3.14 10.52 -11.31
N LEU A 105 3.14 9.63 -10.31
CA LEU A 105 4.35 9.11 -9.69
C LEU A 105 5.20 8.25 -10.63
N GLN A 106 4.57 7.48 -11.51
CA GLN A 106 5.25 6.66 -12.54
C GLN A 106 6.20 5.60 -11.95
N ALA A 107 5.90 5.07 -10.76
CA ALA A 107 6.71 3.98 -10.21
C ALA A 107 6.63 2.74 -11.12
N PRO A 108 7.76 2.10 -11.45
CA PRO A 108 7.79 0.96 -12.35
C PRO A 108 7.10 -0.27 -11.74
N ASN A 109 7.27 -0.49 -10.44
CA ASN A 109 6.72 -1.65 -9.74
C ASN A 109 5.59 -1.25 -8.79
N MET A 110 4.57 -2.09 -8.66
CA MET A 110 3.43 -1.85 -7.80
C MET A 110 2.92 -3.15 -7.17
N ALA A 111 2.51 -3.09 -5.90
CA ALA A 111 1.89 -4.20 -5.20
C ALA A 111 0.76 -3.72 -4.27
N PHE A 112 -0.46 -4.21 -4.47
CA PHE A 112 -1.62 -3.79 -3.68
C PHE A 112 -2.38 -5.00 -3.13
N SER A 113 -2.88 -4.92 -1.89
CA SER A 113 -3.87 -5.88 -1.38
C SER A 113 -5.19 -5.19 -1.06
N ILE A 114 -6.28 -5.74 -1.57
CA ILE A 114 -7.64 -5.20 -1.42
C ILE A 114 -8.50 -6.19 -0.66
N LEU A 115 -9.12 -5.75 0.44
CA LEU A 115 -9.97 -6.59 1.28
C LEU A 115 -11.23 -7.04 0.51
N LYS A 116 -11.42 -8.36 0.36
CA LYS A 116 -12.59 -8.95 -0.35
C LYS A 116 -13.93 -8.52 0.24
N LYS A 117 -13.99 -8.33 1.56
CA LYS A 117 -15.20 -7.89 2.28
C LYS A 117 -15.58 -6.43 2.00
N SER A 118 -14.69 -5.63 1.41
CA SER A 118 -15.02 -4.24 1.07
C SER A 118 -16.06 -4.19 -0.04
N LYS A 119 -17.07 -3.33 0.12
CA LYS A 119 -18.07 -3.03 -0.93
C LYS A 119 -17.44 -2.44 -2.19
N LYS A 120 -16.24 -1.86 -2.09
CA LYS A 120 -15.49 -1.27 -3.20
C LYS A 120 -14.49 -2.26 -3.85
N CYS A 121 -14.42 -3.51 -3.38
CA CYS A 121 -13.36 -4.45 -3.79
C CYS A 121 -13.31 -4.64 -5.32
N GLU A 122 -14.44 -5.02 -5.93
CA GLU A 122 -14.53 -5.29 -7.36
C GLU A 122 -14.18 -4.07 -8.21
N GLU A 123 -14.71 -2.90 -7.84
CA GLU A 123 -14.44 -1.63 -8.51
C GLU A 123 -12.94 -1.29 -8.47
N ILE A 124 -12.33 -1.35 -7.28
CA ILE A 124 -10.92 -1.01 -7.09
C ILE A 124 -10.02 -1.95 -7.88
N VAL A 125 -10.26 -3.26 -7.78
CA VAL A 125 -9.48 -4.29 -8.49
C VAL A 125 -9.57 -4.08 -9.99
N SER A 126 -10.79 -3.85 -10.50
CA SER A 126 -11.02 -3.63 -11.93
C SER A 126 -10.28 -2.39 -12.44
N LYS A 127 -10.43 -1.25 -11.77
CA LYS A 127 -9.80 0.01 -12.16
C LYS A 127 -8.27 -0.03 -12.08
N LEU A 128 -7.70 -0.61 -11.03
CA LEU A 128 -6.24 -0.77 -10.90
C LEU A 128 -5.68 -1.70 -11.98
N LYS A 129 -6.36 -2.81 -12.25
CA LYS A 129 -5.99 -3.75 -13.31
C LYS A 129 -6.01 -3.07 -14.68
N GLU A 130 -7.08 -2.34 -15.01
CA GLU A 130 -7.21 -1.61 -16.27
C GLU A 130 -6.14 -0.51 -16.41
N ALA A 131 -5.91 0.27 -15.35
CA ALA A 131 -5.00 1.40 -15.39
C ALA A 131 -3.52 1.01 -15.52
N PHE A 132 -3.11 -0.13 -14.95
CA PHE A 132 -1.69 -0.48 -14.81
C PHE A 132 -1.31 -1.85 -15.40
N GLY A 133 -2.27 -2.62 -15.92
CA GLY A 133 -2.01 -3.95 -16.50
C GLY A 133 -1.52 -4.96 -15.46
N MET A 134 -2.06 -4.90 -14.24
CA MET A 134 -1.59 -5.71 -13.11
C MET A 134 -2.05 -7.16 -13.20
N GLU A 135 -1.19 -8.08 -12.79
CA GLU A 135 -1.55 -9.46 -12.48
C GLU A 135 -2.38 -9.50 -11.19
N VAL A 136 -3.38 -10.38 -11.13
CA VAL A 136 -4.32 -10.46 -10.01
C VAL A 136 -4.30 -11.86 -9.42
N PHE A 137 -4.13 -11.95 -8.10
CA PHE A 137 -4.07 -13.19 -7.34
C PHE A 137 -5.09 -13.16 -6.21
N GLU A 138 -5.85 -14.25 -6.06
CA GLU A 138 -6.83 -14.37 -5.00
C GLU A 138 -6.23 -14.99 -3.73
N GLU A 139 -6.49 -14.34 -2.59
CA GLU A 139 -6.16 -14.82 -1.26
C GLU A 139 -7.40 -15.06 -0.42
N GLU A 140 -7.25 -15.67 0.76
CA GLU A 140 -8.39 -16.00 1.63
C GLU A 140 -9.26 -14.77 1.93
N LYS A 141 -8.63 -13.65 2.32
CA LYS A 141 -9.32 -12.42 2.72
C LYS A 141 -9.14 -11.25 1.76
N ASP A 142 -8.14 -11.30 0.89
CA ASP A 142 -7.76 -10.17 0.04
C ASP A 142 -7.59 -10.60 -1.43
N ILE A 143 -7.58 -9.63 -2.32
CA ILE A 143 -7.12 -9.77 -3.70
C ILE A 143 -5.80 -9.02 -3.81
N LEU A 144 -4.75 -9.69 -4.25
CA LEU A 144 -3.46 -9.08 -4.51
C LEU A 144 -3.38 -8.63 -5.98
N LEU A 145 -2.92 -7.41 -6.22
CA LEU A 145 -2.58 -6.91 -7.54
C LEU A 145 -1.09 -6.63 -7.60
N ILE A 146 -0.42 -7.17 -8.61
CA ILE A 146 1.03 -7.05 -8.76
C ILE A 146 1.39 -6.56 -10.16
N LYS A 147 2.29 -5.59 -10.23
CA LYS A 147 2.97 -5.17 -11.45
C LYS A 147 4.47 -5.17 -11.18
N GLU A 148 5.19 -5.99 -11.93
CA GLU A 148 6.64 -6.03 -11.89
C GLU A 148 7.21 -5.81 -13.29
N ILE A 149 8.19 -4.91 -13.42
CA ILE A 149 9.01 -4.85 -14.63
C ILE A 149 10.14 -5.87 -14.49
N LYS A 150 10.11 -6.89 -15.34
CA LYS A 150 11.21 -7.83 -15.54
C LYS A 150 12.27 -7.14 -16.40
N HIS A 151 13.46 -6.98 -15.86
CA HIS A 151 14.64 -6.54 -16.61
C HIS A 151 15.25 -7.70 -17.38
#